data_AF-A0A177IAD2-F1
#
_entry.id   AF-A0A177IAD2-F1
#
_cell.length_a   1.000
_cell.length_b   1.000
_cell.length_c   1.000
_cell.angle_alpha   90.00
_cell.angle_beta   90.00
_cell.angle_gamma   90.00
#
_symmetry.space_group_name_H-M   'P 1'
#
loop_
_entity.id
_entity.type
_entity.pdbx_description
1 polymer ?
#
loop_
_entity_poly.entity_id
_entity_poly.type
_entity_poly.pdbx_seq_one_letter_code
_entity_poly.pdbx_strand_id
1 'polypeptide(L)'
;MRKFRRGSVIGFISCFVLAGVTPATGHAAAPEQTCPDTVVLAARGSDQNEEYGEYFGPQLYSENSEPSNGYEGPNFTALFHQVEQRHPGTMDSVYVLALDDEAYPAAMGLPPLAEEGENIGLIELVQRAVGIVQQYPIHEMIHSVAFGFIDSVRSGMINAPKVVEEYEATTGCNPNYVVAGFSQGALVTTSVEKYLANIGRLEGAVTIGNPLHKYPWAMERAALPEGRRVDYCLNGDFVCDFSLEAASDALSNKAELHASYFLNEPTALDIEVIDAVAGLLKNAD
;
A
#
# COMPACT_ATOMS: atom_id res chain seq x y z
N MET A 1 -70.81 -18.75 80.01
CA MET A 1 -70.54 -20.09 79.46
C MET A 1 -69.78 -19.95 78.15
N ARG A 2 -68.76 -20.79 77.94
CA ARG A 2 -67.98 -21.02 76.70
C ARG A 2 -67.09 -19.89 76.14
N LYS A 3 -65.79 -20.16 76.30
CA LYS A 3 -64.59 -19.73 75.55
C LYS A 3 -64.82 -19.52 74.04
N PHE A 4 -64.13 -18.57 73.41
CA PHE A 4 -62.98 -18.83 72.51
C PHE A 4 -62.29 -17.54 71.99
N ARG A 5 -60.98 -17.47 72.30
CA ARG A 5 -59.78 -16.98 71.56
C ARG A 5 -59.79 -15.68 70.72
N ARG A 6 -58.92 -14.76 71.19
CA ARG A 6 -57.69 -14.18 70.57
C ARG A 6 -57.72 -13.68 69.11
N GLY A 7 -57.30 -12.42 68.95
CA GLY A 7 -56.60 -11.91 67.77
C GLY A 7 -56.38 -10.39 67.82
N SER A 8 -55.30 -9.94 68.48
CA SER A 8 -54.85 -8.54 68.45
C SER A 8 -54.02 -8.25 67.20
N VAL A 9 -54.29 -7.08 66.64
CA VAL A 9 -53.66 -6.38 65.51
C VAL A 9 -52.19 -6.05 65.80
N ILE A 10 -51.26 -6.36 64.88
CA ILE A 10 -50.06 -5.54 64.60
C ILE A 10 -49.72 -5.71 63.11
N GLY A 11 -49.94 -4.65 62.32
CA GLY A 11 -49.45 -4.56 60.95
C GLY A 11 -47.95 -4.25 60.94
N PHE A 12 -47.16 -5.12 60.32
CA PHE A 12 -45.76 -4.87 60.02
C PHE A 12 -45.67 -4.09 58.71
N ILE A 13 -45.20 -2.84 58.77
CA ILE A 13 -44.69 -2.11 57.62
C ILE A 13 -43.28 -2.66 57.34
N SER A 14 -43.13 -3.40 56.25
CA SER A 14 -41.83 -3.89 55.80
C SER A 14 -41.23 -2.87 54.84
N CYS A 15 -40.16 -2.19 55.27
CA CYS A 15 -39.31 -1.40 54.38
C CYS A 15 -38.43 -2.36 53.57
N PHE A 16 -38.74 -2.52 52.28
CA PHE A 16 -37.84 -3.16 51.32
C PHE A 16 -36.70 -2.19 50.99
N VAL A 17 -35.50 -2.50 51.46
CA VAL A 17 -34.26 -1.88 50.98
C VAL A 17 -33.89 -2.59 49.68
N LEU A 18 -34.13 -1.95 48.54
CA LEU A 18 -33.61 -2.38 47.24
C LEU A 18 -32.10 -2.12 47.26
N ALA A 19 -31.30 -3.14 47.57
CA ALA A 19 -29.88 -3.14 47.28
C ALA A 19 -29.71 -3.15 45.76
N GLY A 20 -29.37 -1.99 45.18
CA GLY A 20 -29.03 -1.87 43.78
C GLY A 20 -27.75 -2.65 43.48
N VAL A 21 -27.89 -3.81 42.84
CA VAL A 21 -26.78 -4.49 42.20
C VAL A 21 -26.60 -3.79 40.85
N THR A 22 -25.68 -2.84 40.77
CA THR A 22 -25.26 -2.31 39.48
C THR A 22 -24.53 -3.43 38.74
N PRO A 23 -24.98 -3.85 37.54
CA PRO A 23 -24.18 -4.75 36.73
C PRO A 23 -22.87 -4.02 36.43
N ALA A 24 -21.75 -4.60 36.88
CA ALA A 24 -20.44 -4.17 36.41
C ALA A 24 -20.42 -4.45 34.91
N THR A 25 -20.54 -3.40 34.11
CA THR A 25 -20.17 -3.46 32.70
C THR A 25 -18.67 -3.71 32.67
N GLY A 26 -18.30 -4.98 32.55
CA GLY A 26 -16.97 -5.34 32.11
C GLY A 26 -16.80 -4.69 30.75
N HIS A 27 -16.11 -3.56 30.72
CA HIS A 27 -15.52 -3.07 29.49
C HIS A 27 -14.53 -4.18 29.12
N ALA A 28 -14.86 -4.96 28.10
CA ALA A 28 -13.84 -5.68 27.37
C ALA A 28 -12.77 -4.63 27.08
N ALA A 29 -11.56 -4.83 27.60
CA ALA A 29 -10.43 -4.03 27.18
C ALA A 29 -10.43 -4.11 25.65
N ALA A 30 -10.53 -2.97 24.98
CA ALA A 30 -10.17 -2.92 23.58
C ALA A 30 -8.77 -3.55 23.49
N PRO A 31 -8.51 -4.42 22.49
CA PRO A 31 -7.16 -4.92 22.30
C PRO A 31 -6.20 -3.74 22.37
N GLU A 32 -5.14 -3.83 23.16
CA GLU A 32 -4.12 -2.79 23.21
C GLU A 32 -3.62 -2.60 21.78
N GLN A 33 -4.07 -1.50 21.16
CA GLN A 33 -3.77 -1.22 19.77
C GLN A 33 -2.29 -0.88 19.70
N THR A 34 -1.50 -1.89 19.34
CA THR A 34 -0.05 -1.75 19.26
C THR A 34 0.24 -1.06 17.95
N CYS A 35 0.73 0.18 18.01
CA CYS A 35 1.08 0.91 16.81
C CYS A 35 2.31 0.28 16.16
N PRO A 36 2.31 0.09 14.82
CA PRO A 36 3.52 -0.31 14.13
C PRO A 36 4.56 0.82 14.21
N ASP A 37 5.83 0.45 14.24
CA ASP A 37 6.93 1.43 14.16
C ASP A 37 7.02 1.99 12.74
N THR A 38 6.82 1.12 11.75
CA THR A 38 6.88 1.45 10.33
C THR A 38 5.59 1.06 9.61
N VAL A 39 5.07 1.97 8.80
CA VAL A 39 4.05 1.68 7.80
C VAL A 39 4.67 1.68 6.42
N VAL A 40 4.45 0.62 5.66
CA VAL A 40 4.75 0.59 4.24
C VAL A 40 3.55 1.11 3.47
N LEU A 41 3.65 2.32 2.91
CA LEU A 41 2.64 2.88 2.02
C LEU A 41 2.86 2.30 0.61
N ALA A 42 2.06 1.31 0.24
CA ALA A 42 2.23 0.55 -0.99
C ALA A 42 1.30 1.01 -2.12
N ALA A 43 1.82 1.09 -3.35
CA ALA A 43 1.01 1.28 -4.56
C ALA A 43 1.38 0.21 -5.59
N ARG A 44 0.41 -0.64 -5.91
CA ARG A 44 0.55 -1.76 -6.84
C ARG A 44 0.75 -1.32 -8.29
N GLY A 45 1.15 -2.27 -9.13
CA GLY A 45 1.24 -2.09 -10.58
C GLY A 45 -0.14 -1.90 -11.21
N SER A 46 -0.18 -1.55 -12.49
CA SER A 46 -1.46 -1.43 -13.18
C SER A 46 -2.17 -2.77 -13.34
N ASP A 47 -3.49 -2.73 -13.28
CA ASP A 47 -4.42 -3.85 -13.43
C ASP A 47 -4.20 -4.99 -12.41
N GLN A 48 -3.48 -4.73 -11.31
CA GLN A 48 -3.30 -5.67 -10.20
C GLN A 48 -4.51 -5.67 -9.26
N ASN A 49 -5.72 -5.84 -9.80
CA ASN A 49 -7.00 -5.67 -9.11
C ASN A 49 -7.78 -7.00 -9.03
N GLU A 50 -8.86 -7.00 -8.24
CA GLU A 50 -9.79 -8.13 -8.14
C GLU A 50 -10.39 -8.49 -9.52
N GLU A 51 -10.68 -7.50 -10.37
CA GLU A 51 -11.18 -7.70 -11.74
C GLU A 51 -10.30 -8.65 -12.58
N TYR A 52 -9.00 -8.64 -12.34
CA TYR A 52 -8.01 -9.43 -13.08
C TYR A 52 -7.51 -10.65 -12.28
N GLY A 53 -8.08 -10.90 -11.10
CA GLY A 53 -7.68 -12.01 -10.23
C GLY A 53 -6.36 -11.78 -9.49
N GLU A 54 -5.91 -10.53 -9.37
CA GLU A 54 -4.64 -10.15 -8.73
C GLU A 54 -4.84 -9.49 -7.35
N TYR A 55 -6.05 -9.57 -6.79
CA TYR A 55 -6.33 -9.23 -5.40
C TYR A 55 -6.23 -10.47 -4.51
N PHE A 56 -5.31 -10.46 -3.56
CA PHE A 56 -5.06 -11.59 -2.65
C PHE A 56 -5.68 -11.42 -1.27
N GLY A 57 -6.29 -10.26 -1.01
CA GLY A 57 -6.82 -9.91 0.31
C GLY A 57 -5.74 -9.66 1.35
N PRO A 58 -6.13 -9.35 2.60
CA PRO A 58 -5.23 -9.12 3.72
C PRO A 58 -4.17 -10.21 3.87
N GLN A 59 -2.90 -9.81 3.94
CA GLN A 59 -1.76 -10.71 4.11
C GLN A 59 -1.19 -10.59 5.52
N LEU A 60 -0.96 -11.72 6.18
CA LEU A 60 -0.23 -11.77 7.44
C LEU A 60 1.22 -12.14 7.13
N TYR A 61 2.13 -11.17 7.24
CA TYR A 61 3.54 -11.39 6.93
C TYR A 61 4.31 -12.01 8.11
N SER A 62 4.06 -11.55 9.33
CA SER A 62 4.59 -12.13 10.57
C SER A 62 3.47 -12.46 11.57
N GLU A 63 3.68 -13.48 12.42
CA GLU A 63 2.78 -13.83 13.53
C GLU A 63 2.62 -12.70 14.56
N ASN A 64 3.57 -11.75 14.61
CA ASN A 64 3.58 -10.62 15.54
C ASN A 64 3.01 -9.32 14.94
N SER A 65 2.65 -9.33 13.65
CA SER A 65 2.15 -8.15 12.92
C SER A 65 0.64 -8.19 12.71
N GLU A 66 0.03 -7.04 12.47
CA GLU A 66 -1.34 -6.97 11.96
C GLU A 66 -1.39 -7.34 10.47
N PRO A 67 -2.45 -8.02 9.99
CA PRO A 67 -2.63 -8.27 8.57
C PRO A 67 -2.69 -6.97 7.76
N SER A 68 -2.12 -6.95 6.55
CA SER A 68 -2.24 -5.82 5.62
C SER A 68 -3.70 -5.54 5.24
N ASN A 69 -3.95 -4.39 4.60
CA ASN A 69 -5.28 -4.13 4.02
C ASN A 69 -5.55 -4.85 2.68
N GLY A 70 -4.55 -5.54 2.10
CA GLY A 70 -4.72 -6.51 1.02
C GLY A 70 -4.60 -6.00 -0.41
N TYR A 71 -4.33 -4.70 -0.60
CA TYR A 71 -4.27 -4.06 -1.93
C TYR A 71 -2.83 -3.89 -2.47
N GLU A 72 -1.83 -4.53 -1.87
CA GLU A 72 -0.43 -4.39 -2.26
C GLU A 72 -0.08 -5.07 -3.59
N GLY A 73 -0.92 -6.02 -4.04
CA GLY A 73 -0.72 -6.77 -5.28
C GLY A 73 0.34 -7.88 -5.15
N PRO A 74 0.41 -8.78 -6.16
CA PRO A 74 1.19 -10.01 -6.07
C PRO A 74 2.69 -9.79 -5.88
N ASN A 75 3.27 -8.78 -6.53
CA ASN A 75 4.72 -8.53 -6.47
C ASN A 75 5.16 -8.08 -5.07
N PHE A 76 4.38 -7.21 -4.41
CA PHE A 76 4.69 -6.79 -3.05
C PHE A 76 4.35 -7.87 -2.02
N THR A 77 3.26 -8.62 -2.21
CA THR A 77 2.97 -9.81 -1.39
C THR A 77 4.13 -10.80 -1.42
N ALA A 78 4.62 -11.13 -2.62
CA ALA A 78 5.75 -12.04 -2.77
C ALA A 78 7.04 -11.47 -2.14
N LEU A 79 7.35 -10.20 -2.40
CA LEU A 79 8.52 -9.53 -1.81
C LEU A 79 8.49 -9.59 -0.27
N PHE A 80 7.40 -9.17 0.36
CA PHE A 80 7.35 -9.07 1.83
C PHE A 80 7.35 -10.44 2.51
N HIS A 81 6.73 -11.46 1.90
CA HIS A 81 6.90 -12.84 2.38
C HIS A 81 8.34 -13.33 2.26
N GLN A 82 9.04 -13.00 1.17
CA GLN A 82 10.44 -13.38 0.99
C GLN A 82 11.38 -12.62 1.94
N VAL A 83 11.09 -11.34 2.21
CA VAL A 83 11.77 -10.54 3.24
C VAL A 83 11.66 -11.22 4.59
N GLU A 84 10.46 -11.55 5.04
CA GLU A 84 10.25 -12.20 6.34
C GLU A 84 10.83 -13.61 6.39
N GLN A 85 10.66 -14.41 5.33
CA GLN A 85 11.22 -15.76 5.23
C GLN A 85 12.76 -15.75 5.36
N ARG A 86 13.42 -14.77 4.75
CA ARG A 86 14.87 -14.66 4.72
C ARG A 86 15.45 -13.90 5.91
N HIS A 87 14.69 -12.96 6.47
CA HIS A 87 15.05 -12.17 7.64
C HIS A 87 13.90 -12.20 8.67
N PRO A 88 13.74 -13.31 9.41
CA PRO A 88 12.66 -13.43 10.38
C PRO A 88 12.67 -12.31 11.42
N GLY A 89 11.48 -11.81 11.75
CA GLY A 89 11.24 -10.69 12.66
C GLY A 89 11.30 -9.32 12.00
N THR A 90 11.55 -9.22 10.69
CA THR A 90 11.61 -7.93 9.99
C THR A 90 10.22 -7.29 9.90
N MET A 91 9.19 -8.11 9.70
CA MET A 91 7.82 -7.64 9.53
C MET A 91 7.05 -7.51 10.85
N ASP A 92 7.64 -7.88 12.00
CA ASP A 92 6.96 -7.88 13.32
C ASP A 92 6.34 -6.53 13.71
N SER A 93 6.98 -5.43 13.34
CA SER A 93 6.53 -4.07 13.65
C SER A 93 6.21 -3.25 12.41
N VAL A 94 5.95 -3.94 11.29
CA VAL A 94 5.62 -3.34 9.99
C VAL A 94 4.15 -3.59 9.69
N TYR A 95 3.43 -2.52 9.34
CA TYR A 95 2.10 -2.63 8.76
C TYR A 95 2.13 -2.21 7.28
N VAL A 96 1.60 -3.05 6.40
CA VAL A 96 1.49 -2.74 4.97
C VAL A 96 0.14 -2.08 4.71
N LEU A 97 0.17 -0.79 4.40
CA LEU A 97 -0.97 0.03 4.03
C LEU A 97 -0.92 0.30 2.53
N ALA A 98 -1.61 -0.54 1.74
CA ALA A 98 -1.70 -0.34 0.31
C ALA A 98 -2.83 0.62 -0.07
N LEU A 99 -2.64 1.40 -1.13
CA LEU A 99 -3.71 2.23 -1.68
C LEU A 99 -4.78 1.31 -2.31
N ASP A 100 -6.01 1.37 -1.81
CA ASP A 100 -7.12 0.59 -2.35
C ASP A 100 -7.63 1.14 -3.70
N ASP A 101 -8.65 0.50 -4.27
CA ASP A 101 -9.21 0.89 -5.57
C ASP A 101 -9.88 2.28 -5.55
N GLU A 102 -10.33 2.76 -4.39
CA GLU A 102 -10.93 4.10 -4.24
C GLU A 102 -9.86 5.19 -4.24
N ALA A 103 -8.77 4.97 -3.51
CA ALA A 103 -7.63 5.87 -3.46
C ALA A 103 -6.82 5.85 -4.76
N TYR A 104 -6.60 4.66 -5.32
CA TYR A 104 -5.77 4.39 -6.48
C TYR A 104 -6.35 3.21 -7.29
N PRO A 105 -7.09 3.48 -8.38
CA PRO A 105 -7.72 2.44 -9.20
C PRO A 105 -6.76 1.47 -9.90
N ALA A 106 -5.47 1.81 -9.96
CA ALA A 106 -4.45 1.08 -10.70
C ALA A 106 -4.82 0.75 -12.16
N ALA A 107 -5.70 1.51 -12.80
CA ALA A 107 -6.14 1.18 -14.16
C ALA A 107 -5.02 1.45 -15.18
N MET A 108 -4.71 0.50 -16.07
CA MET A 108 -3.89 0.78 -17.25
C MET A 108 -4.70 1.50 -18.31
N GLY A 109 -5.90 0.97 -18.64
CA GLY A 109 -6.92 1.60 -19.48
C GLY A 109 -6.37 2.41 -20.67
N LEU A 110 -5.43 1.82 -21.42
CA LEU A 110 -4.87 2.45 -22.62
C LEU A 110 -5.91 2.35 -23.73
N PRO A 111 -6.29 3.45 -24.41
CA PRO A 111 -7.10 3.34 -25.62
C PRO A 111 -6.30 2.56 -26.69
N PRO A 112 -6.94 2.08 -27.77
CA PRO A 112 -6.20 1.67 -28.95
C PRO A 112 -5.38 2.86 -29.44
N LEU A 113 -4.11 2.89 -29.07
CA LEU A 113 -3.19 4.02 -29.31
C LEU A 113 -2.67 4.05 -30.74
N ALA A 114 -3.31 3.34 -31.65
CA ALA A 114 -3.07 3.44 -33.07
C ALA A 114 -4.36 3.94 -33.73
N GLU A 115 -4.28 5.02 -34.51
CA GLU A 115 -5.20 5.16 -35.64
C GLU A 115 -5.01 3.93 -36.56
N GLU A 116 -6.05 3.49 -37.30
CA GLU A 116 -5.92 2.35 -38.24
C GLU A 116 -4.68 2.54 -39.14
N GLY A 117 -3.60 1.79 -38.86
CA GLY A 117 -2.34 1.84 -39.61
C GLY A 117 -1.12 2.44 -38.91
N GLU A 118 -1.22 2.93 -37.68
CA GLU A 118 -0.07 3.44 -36.91
C GLU A 118 0.63 2.31 -36.12
N ASN A 119 1.91 2.03 -36.41
CA ASN A 119 2.73 1.09 -35.62
C ASN A 119 3.47 1.86 -34.53
N ILE A 120 2.81 2.12 -33.40
CA ILE A 120 3.49 2.70 -32.23
C ILE A 120 4.22 1.60 -31.48
N GLY A 121 5.53 1.78 -31.26
CA GLY A 121 6.33 0.86 -30.44
C GLY A 121 5.97 0.97 -28.95
N LEU A 122 6.06 -0.14 -28.21
CA LEU A 122 5.73 -0.19 -26.78
C LEU A 122 6.53 0.83 -25.93
N ILE A 123 7.79 1.12 -26.31
CA ILE A 123 8.61 2.18 -25.69
C ILE A 123 7.99 3.56 -25.90
N GLU A 124 7.59 3.86 -27.13
CA GLU A 124 7.00 5.15 -27.47
C GLU A 124 5.65 5.33 -26.75
N LEU A 125 4.92 4.24 -26.51
CA LEU A 125 3.70 4.22 -25.72
C LEU A 125 3.95 4.59 -24.25
N VAL A 126 4.93 3.96 -23.60
CA VAL A 126 5.31 4.27 -22.22
C VAL A 126 5.90 5.68 -22.11
N GLN A 127 6.75 6.09 -23.06
CA GLN A 127 7.33 7.43 -23.10
C GLN A 127 6.28 8.52 -23.36
N ARG A 128 5.28 8.26 -24.21
CA ARG A 128 4.14 9.18 -24.40
C ARG A 128 3.29 9.25 -23.13
N ALA A 129 3.00 8.13 -22.48
CA ALA A 129 2.27 8.11 -21.20
C ALA A 129 3.00 8.91 -20.10
N VAL A 130 4.32 8.74 -19.97
CA VAL A 130 5.17 9.49 -19.03
C VAL A 130 5.30 10.97 -19.43
N GLY A 131 5.46 11.25 -20.72
CA GLY A 131 5.60 12.62 -21.24
C GLY A 131 4.34 13.47 -21.12
N ILE A 132 3.15 12.86 -21.19
CA ILE A 132 1.86 13.56 -20.96
C ILE A 132 1.77 14.05 -19.51
N VAL A 133 2.27 13.28 -18.53
CA VAL A 133 2.32 13.71 -17.12
C VAL A 133 3.25 14.92 -16.91
N GLN A 134 4.28 15.09 -17.74
CA GLN A 134 5.21 16.22 -17.67
C GLN A 134 4.71 17.49 -18.37
N GLN A 135 3.92 17.36 -19.43
CA GLN A 135 3.54 18.49 -20.29
C GLN A 135 2.28 19.23 -19.85
N TYR A 136 1.44 18.62 -19.01
CA TYR A 136 0.19 19.24 -18.56
C TYR A 136 0.20 19.50 -17.04
N PRO A 137 0.04 20.76 -16.60
CA PRO A 137 -0.20 21.04 -15.19
C PRO A 137 -1.47 20.32 -14.74
N ILE A 138 -1.43 19.66 -13.57
CA ILE A 138 -2.54 18.85 -13.00
C ILE A 138 -3.89 19.60 -12.94
N HIS A 139 -3.88 20.93 -12.92
CA HIS A 139 -5.07 21.77 -12.90
C HIS A 139 -5.72 22.01 -14.27
N GLU A 140 -5.04 21.72 -15.39
CA GLU A 140 -5.58 21.91 -16.75
C GLU A 140 -6.13 20.61 -17.36
N MET A 141 -5.86 19.45 -16.74
CA MET A 141 -6.44 18.15 -17.14
C MET A 141 -7.88 18.00 -16.64
N ILE A 142 -8.81 18.79 -17.16
CA ILE A 142 -10.25 18.73 -16.82
C ILE A 142 -11.04 17.86 -17.83
N HIS A 143 -10.41 17.39 -18.92
CA HIS A 143 -11.13 16.76 -20.05
C HIS A 143 -10.59 15.42 -20.60
N SER A 144 -9.60 14.78 -19.97
CA SER A 144 -8.96 13.59 -20.56
C SER A 144 -9.43 12.26 -19.96
N VAL A 145 -10.74 11.96 -20.07
CA VAL A 145 -11.36 10.66 -19.71
C VAL A 145 -10.96 9.52 -20.68
N ALA A 146 -9.91 9.73 -21.49
CA ALA A 146 -9.49 8.81 -22.55
C ALA A 146 -8.36 7.86 -22.11
N PHE A 147 -7.75 8.07 -20.93
CA PHE A 147 -6.57 7.32 -20.49
C PHE A 147 -6.71 6.85 -19.05
N GLY A 148 -7.11 5.59 -18.83
CA GLY A 148 -7.22 5.00 -17.50
C GLY A 148 -5.92 5.09 -16.69
N PHE A 149 -4.77 4.99 -17.37
CA PHE A 149 -3.45 5.18 -16.76
C PHE A 149 -3.30 6.55 -16.08
N ILE A 150 -3.69 7.62 -16.78
CA ILE A 150 -3.46 8.99 -16.31
C ILE A 150 -4.40 9.30 -15.13
N ASP A 151 -5.68 8.95 -15.26
CA ASP A 151 -6.66 9.17 -14.21
C ASP A 151 -6.35 8.34 -12.96
N SER A 152 -5.83 7.12 -13.13
CA SER A 152 -5.35 6.26 -12.05
C SER A 152 -4.18 6.90 -11.29
N VAL A 153 -3.11 7.28 -11.99
CA VAL A 153 -1.94 7.94 -11.39
C VAL A 153 -2.36 9.22 -10.67
N ARG A 154 -3.17 10.06 -11.31
CA ARG A 154 -3.64 11.32 -10.72
C ARG A 154 -4.43 11.08 -9.43
N SER A 155 -5.35 10.12 -9.44
CA SER A 155 -6.15 9.75 -8.26
C SER A 155 -5.24 9.30 -7.12
N GLY A 156 -4.29 8.41 -7.41
CA GLY A 156 -3.30 7.95 -6.44
C GLY A 156 -2.49 9.10 -5.84
N MET A 157 -1.95 10.00 -6.67
CA MET A 157 -1.16 11.15 -6.20
C MET A 157 -1.97 12.11 -5.31
N ILE A 158 -3.26 12.31 -5.62
CA ILE A 158 -4.15 13.20 -4.86
C ILE A 158 -4.60 12.57 -3.54
N ASN A 159 -4.83 11.26 -3.53
CA ASN A 159 -5.46 10.57 -2.40
C ASN A 159 -4.46 9.92 -1.45
N ALA A 160 -3.26 9.55 -1.89
CA ALA A 160 -2.30 8.87 -1.04
C ALA A 160 -1.91 9.64 0.25
N PRO A 161 -1.73 10.98 0.26
CA PRO A 161 -1.57 11.73 1.50
C PRO A 161 -2.80 11.64 2.43
N LYS A 162 -4.01 11.57 1.87
CA LYS A 162 -5.25 11.45 2.66
C LYS A 162 -5.37 10.07 3.30
N VAL A 163 -4.91 9.01 2.60
CA VAL A 163 -4.85 7.65 3.16
C VAL A 163 -3.94 7.61 4.39
N VAL A 164 -2.80 8.31 4.34
CA VAL A 164 -1.91 8.48 5.50
C VAL A 164 -2.64 9.19 6.65
N GLU A 165 -3.26 10.35 6.37
CA GLU A 165 -3.98 11.15 7.38
C GLU A 165 -5.15 10.38 8.00
N GLU A 166 -5.92 9.65 7.19
CA GLU A 166 -7.05 8.85 7.64
C GLU A 166 -6.60 7.66 8.49
N TYR A 167 -5.51 6.98 8.11
CA TYR A 167 -4.92 5.92 8.91
C TYR A 167 -4.50 6.44 10.29
N GLU A 168 -3.74 7.53 10.36
CA GLU A 168 -3.29 8.10 11.64
C GLU A 168 -4.47 8.60 12.49
N ALA A 169 -5.46 9.25 11.86
CA ALA A 169 -6.65 9.74 12.57
C ALA A 169 -7.52 8.60 13.12
N THR A 170 -7.64 7.49 12.39
CA THR A 170 -8.49 6.35 12.76
C THR A 170 -7.83 5.46 13.80
N THR A 171 -6.51 5.28 13.72
CA THR A 171 -5.75 4.41 14.63
C THR A 171 -5.18 5.14 15.84
N GLY A 172 -4.98 6.46 15.74
CA GLY A 172 -4.21 7.24 16.71
C GLY A 172 -2.70 7.00 16.63
N CYS A 173 -2.24 6.15 15.72
CA CYS A 173 -0.82 5.83 15.53
C CYS A 173 -0.12 6.93 14.75
N ASN A 174 1.19 7.08 15.00
CA ASN A 174 2.04 8.07 14.33
C ASN A 174 3.36 7.41 13.89
N PRO A 175 3.30 6.44 12.96
CA PRO A 175 4.45 5.64 12.56
C PRO A 175 5.40 6.43 11.66
N ASN A 176 6.54 5.82 11.35
CA ASN A 176 7.36 6.24 10.23
C ASN A 176 6.94 5.51 8.95
N TYR A 177 7.24 6.09 7.78
CA TYR A 177 6.78 5.59 6.49
C TYR A 177 7.92 5.17 5.58
N VAL A 178 7.79 3.97 5.02
CA VAL A 178 8.52 3.54 3.82
C VAL A 178 7.52 3.53 2.68
N VAL A 179 7.82 4.22 1.57
CA VAL A 179 6.95 4.15 0.39
C VAL A 179 7.38 3.00 -0.52
N ALA A 180 6.44 2.24 -1.07
CA ALA A 180 6.72 1.09 -1.93
C ALA A 180 5.86 1.15 -3.20
N GLY A 181 6.47 1.41 -4.36
CA GLY A 181 5.73 1.51 -5.63
C GLY A 181 6.26 0.57 -6.71
N PHE A 182 5.35 -0.10 -7.42
CA PHE A 182 5.66 -0.97 -8.54
C PHE A 182 5.05 -0.40 -9.84
N SER A 183 5.85 -0.29 -10.91
CA SER A 183 5.37 0.15 -12.23
C SER A 183 4.64 1.50 -12.19
N GLN A 184 3.33 1.54 -12.50
CA GLN A 184 2.50 2.74 -12.33
C GLN A 184 2.49 3.26 -10.89
N GLY A 185 2.45 2.37 -9.90
CA GLY A 185 2.47 2.72 -8.48
C GLY A 185 3.76 3.39 -8.03
N ALA A 186 4.88 3.17 -8.73
CA ALA A 186 6.14 3.90 -8.51
C ALA A 186 5.98 5.41 -8.74
N LEU A 187 5.14 5.81 -9.69
CA LEU A 187 4.85 7.22 -9.94
C LEU A 187 4.04 7.82 -8.78
N VAL A 188 3.06 7.05 -8.28
CA VAL A 188 2.21 7.46 -7.17
C VAL A 188 3.04 7.62 -5.89
N THR A 189 3.82 6.62 -5.50
CA THR A 189 4.60 6.70 -4.26
C THR A 189 5.69 7.76 -4.29
N THR A 190 6.36 7.95 -5.44
CA THR A 190 7.32 9.04 -5.62
C THR A 190 6.69 10.40 -5.35
N SER A 191 5.43 10.61 -5.73
CA SER A 191 4.74 11.89 -5.53
C SER A 191 4.49 12.25 -4.06
N VAL A 192 4.42 11.24 -3.18
CA VAL A 192 4.10 11.39 -1.75
C VAL A 192 5.36 11.52 -0.89
N GLU A 193 6.53 11.15 -1.40
CA GLU A 193 7.79 11.24 -0.67
C GLU A 193 8.02 12.61 -0.04
N LYS A 194 7.79 13.69 -0.78
CA LYS A 194 7.94 15.06 -0.27
C LYS A 194 6.98 15.38 0.87
N TYR A 195 5.74 14.92 0.76
CA TYR A 195 4.75 15.13 1.81
C TYR A 195 5.22 14.47 3.11
N LEU A 196 5.59 13.18 3.04
CA LEU A 196 6.09 12.43 4.19
C LEU A 196 7.41 13.01 4.75
N ALA A 197 8.32 13.46 3.87
CA ALA A 197 9.56 14.09 4.29
C ALA A 197 9.32 15.44 4.99
N ASN A 198 8.37 16.25 4.50
CA ASN A 198 8.02 17.54 5.10
C ASN A 198 7.41 17.41 6.50
N ILE A 199 6.67 16.34 6.76
CA ILE A 199 6.15 16.03 8.10
C ILE A 199 7.16 15.25 8.96
N GLY A 200 8.37 14.98 8.44
CA GLY A 200 9.45 14.30 9.15
C GLY A 200 9.23 12.81 9.38
N ARG A 201 8.44 12.15 8.52
CA ARG A 201 8.05 10.74 8.66
C ARG A 201 8.50 9.84 7.52
N LEU A 202 9.15 10.36 6.48
CA LEU A 202 9.71 9.50 5.42
C LEU A 202 11.03 8.88 5.88
N GLU A 203 11.02 7.55 6.04
CA GLU A 203 12.19 6.77 6.42
C GLU A 203 12.83 6.05 5.24
N GLY A 204 12.09 5.70 4.19
CA GLY A 204 12.66 4.99 3.06
C GLY A 204 11.78 4.93 1.83
N ALA A 205 12.35 4.45 0.73
CA ALA A 205 11.63 4.26 -0.52
C ALA A 205 12.08 2.97 -1.24
N VAL A 206 11.11 2.17 -1.66
CA VAL A 206 11.28 1.00 -2.51
C VAL A 206 10.55 1.27 -3.83
N THR A 207 11.26 1.15 -4.93
CA THR A 207 10.71 1.40 -6.26
C THR A 207 11.11 0.30 -7.22
N ILE A 208 10.13 -0.40 -7.78
CA ILE A 208 10.34 -1.58 -8.64
C ILE A 208 9.75 -1.32 -10.02
N GLY A 209 10.46 -1.70 -11.08
CA GLY A 209 9.97 -1.56 -12.47
C GLY A 209 9.60 -0.11 -12.81
N ASN A 210 10.39 0.87 -12.34
CA ASN A 210 10.01 2.28 -12.40
C ASN A 210 10.07 2.85 -13.84
N PRO A 211 8.96 3.38 -14.39
CA PRO A 211 8.97 4.05 -15.70
C PRO A 211 9.82 5.34 -15.75
N LEU A 212 10.29 5.85 -14.61
CA LEU A 212 11.23 6.98 -14.52
C LEU A 212 12.66 6.56 -14.24
N HIS A 213 13.00 5.27 -14.29
CA HIS A 213 14.32 4.77 -13.90
C HIS A 213 15.48 5.47 -14.63
N LYS A 214 15.35 5.71 -15.95
CA LYS A 214 16.37 6.45 -16.74
C LYS A 214 16.23 7.98 -16.68
N TYR A 215 15.13 8.47 -16.11
CA TYR A 215 14.82 9.91 -16.01
C TYR A 215 14.51 10.29 -14.55
N PRO A 216 15.45 10.08 -13.60
CA PRO A 216 15.18 10.36 -12.19
C PRO A 216 14.90 11.85 -11.92
N TRP A 217 15.28 12.75 -12.84
CA TRP A 217 14.98 14.18 -12.80
C TRP A 217 13.53 14.51 -13.19
N ALA A 218 12.78 13.55 -13.74
CA ALA A 218 11.40 13.75 -14.21
C ALA A 218 10.42 14.04 -13.08
N MET A 219 10.68 13.54 -11.89
CA MET A 219 9.92 13.82 -10.68
C MET A 219 10.87 14.03 -9.52
N GLU A 220 10.61 15.07 -8.74
CA GLU A 220 11.45 15.42 -7.61
C GLU A 220 11.20 14.45 -6.45
N ARG A 221 12.18 13.58 -6.22
CA ARG A 221 12.23 12.64 -5.09
C ARG A 221 12.70 13.34 -3.82
N ALA A 222 12.22 12.89 -2.66
CA ALA A 222 12.76 13.38 -1.41
C ALA A 222 14.21 12.89 -1.20
N ALA A 223 15.03 13.74 -0.58
CA ALA A 223 16.35 13.35 -0.14
C ALA A 223 16.23 12.32 0.99
N LEU A 224 16.94 11.20 0.84
CA LEU A 224 17.00 10.14 1.83
C LEU A 224 18.48 9.83 2.13
N PRO A 225 18.81 9.37 3.35
CA PRO A 225 20.16 8.90 3.67
C PRO A 225 20.61 7.77 2.73
N GLU A 226 21.93 7.58 2.62
CA GLU A 226 22.48 6.44 1.87
C GLU A 226 21.93 5.11 2.40
N GLY A 227 21.59 4.19 1.50
CA GLY A 227 20.98 2.91 1.86
C GLY A 227 19.50 2.99 2.25
N ARG A 228 18.88 4.18 2.28
CA ARG A 228 17.43 4.35 2.56
C ARG A 228 16.55 4.35 1.30
N ARG A 229 17.12 4.00 0.14
CA ARG A 229 16.40 3.89 -1.13
C ARG A 229 16.81 2.63 -1.89
N VAL A 230 15.82 1.90 -2.37
CA VAL A 230 15.96 0.73 -3.23
C VAL A 230 15.25 1.03 -4.54
N ASP A 231 16.01 1.11 -5.64
CA ASP A 231 15.50 1.20 -7.01
C ASP A 231 15.85 -0.11 -7.73
N TYR A 232 14.84 -0.92 -8.08
CA TYR A 232 15.03 -2.21 -8.72
C TYR A 232 14.42 -2.25 -10.13
N CYS A 233 15.24 -2.63 -11.11
CA CYS A 233 14.86 -2.87 -12.49
C CYS A 233 15.47 -4.21 -12.93
N LEU A 234 14.64 -5.17 -13.33
CA LEU A 234 15.09 -6.41 -13.95
C LEU A 234 15.75 -6.08 -15.30
N ASN A 235 16.86 -6.75 -15.59
CA ASN A 235 17.53 -6.59 -16.87
C ASN A 235 16.60 -7.05 -18.01
N GLY A 236 16.36 -6.20 -19.01
CA GLY A 236 15.41 -6.47 -20.10
C GLY A 236 13.95 -6.10 -19.79
N ASP A 237 13.65 -5.53 -18.62
CA ASP A 237 12.31 -4.99 -18.35
C ASP A 237 12.10 -3.68 -19.13
N PHE A 238 11.26 -3.72 -20.17
CA PHE A 238 10.99 -2.58 -21.06
C PHE A 238 10.49 -1.31 -20.36
N VAL A 239 9.92 -1.41 -19.15
CA VAL A 239 9.40 -0.25 -18.42
C VAL A 239 10.54 0.60 -17.84
N CYS A 240 11.67 -0.01 -17.49
CA CYS A 240 12.81 0.69 -16.88
C CYS A 240 14.12 0.54 -17.66
N ASP A 241 14.17 -0.39 -18.61
CA ASP A 241 15.16 -0.54 -19.66
C ASP A 241 14.55 -0.22 -21.03
N PHE A 242 14.74 1.02 -21.49
CA PHE A 242 14.20 1.51 -22.76
C PHE A 242 14.96 1.01 -24.01
N SER A 243 15.61 -0.16 -23.92
CA SER A 243 16.31 -0.78 -25.04
C SER A 243 15.32 -1.37 -26.05
N LEU A 244 15.65 -1.31 -27.34
CA LEU A 244 14.78 -1.86 -28.40
C LEU A 244 14.57 -3.37 -28.25
N GLU A 245 15.57 -4.07 -27.71
CA GLU A 245 15.51 -5.51 -27.41
C GLU A 245 14.45 -5.80 -26.34
N ALA A 246 14.50 -5.11 -25.19
CA ALA A 246 13.51 -5.23 -24.12
C ALA A 246 12.08 -4.98 -24.61
N ALA A 247 11.88 -4.01 -25.50
CA ALA A 247 10.56 -3.71 -26.05
C ALA A 247 10.06 -4.74 -27.06
N SER A 248 10.95 -5.29 -27.89
CA SER A 248 10.63 -6.38 -28.81
C SER A 248 10.23 -7.64 -28.05
N ASP A 249 10.95 -7.95 -26.97
CA ASP A 249 10.66 -9.10 -26.12
C ASP A 249 9.34 -8.90 -25.37
N ALA A 250 9.09 -7.71 -24.81
CA ALA A 250 7.84 -7.36 -24.14
C ALA A 250 6.61 -7.51 -25.04
N LEU A 251 6.72 -7.13 -26.32
CA LEU A 251 5.66 -7.36 -27.31
C LEU A 251 5.42 -8.85 -27.57
N SER A 252 6.49 -9.65 -27.57
CA SER A 252 6.44 -11.08 -27.88
C SER A 252 5.93 -11.92 -26.71
N ASN A 253 6.27 -11.55 -25.47
CA ASN A 253 5.92 -12.26 -24.24
C ASN A 253 4.82 -11.58 -23.43
N LYS A 254 4.21 -10.51 -23.94
CA LYS A 254 3.17 -9.72 -23.25
C LYS A 254 3.65 -9.16 -21.90
N ALA A 255 4.84 -8.58 -21.87
CA ALA A 255 5.43 -7.95 -20.69
C ALA A 255 5.63 -8.91 -19.50
N GLU A 256 5.74 -10.22 -19.75
CA GLU A 256 5.88 -11.26 -18.71
C GLU A 256 7.01 -10.95 -17.73
N LEU A 257 8.16 -10.51 -18.23
CA LEU A 257 9.30 -10.16 -17.39
C LEU A 257 8.97 -9.00 -16.43
N HIS A 258 8.29 -7.96 -16.91
CA HIS A 258 7.88 -6.82 -16.09
C HIS A 258 6.91 -7.24 -14.99
N ALA A 259 6.02 -8.19 -15.24
CA ALA A 259 5.10 -8.70 -14.22
C ALA A 259 5.77 -9.67 -13.21
N SER A 260 6.96 -10.19 -13.53
CA SER A 260 7.54 -11.36 -12.85
C SER A 260 8.32 -11.08 -11.55
N TYR A 261 8.53 -9.81 -11.17
CA TYR A 261 9.33 -9.45 -9.98
C TYR A 261 8.89 -10.25 -8.75
N PHE A 262 9.82 -11.05 -8.20
CA PHE A 262 9.63 -11.91 -7.02
C PHE A 262 8.60 -13.05 -7.16
N LEU A 263 7.94 -13.22 -8.31
CA LEU A 263 6.92 -14.27 -8.48
C LEU A 263 7.50 -15.64 -8.86
N ASN A 264 8.76 -15.65 -9.31
CA ASN A 264 9.52 -16.85 -9.66
C ASN A 264 10.58 -17.16 -8.59
N GLU A 265 11.31 -18.25 -8.77
CA GLU A 265 12.49 -18.56 -7.97
C GLU A 265 13.45 -17.35 -7.93
N PRO A 266 13.79 -16.81 -6.74
CA PRO A 266 14.59 -15.60 -6.62
C PRO A 266 15.96 -15.74 -7.28
N THR A 267 16.31 -14.80 -8.14
CA THR A 267 17.65 -14.64 -8.68
C THR A 267 18.60 -14.06 -7.62
N ALA A 268 19.91 -14.05 -7.90
CA ALA A 268 20.88 -13.39 -7.03
C ALA A 268 20.56 -11.89 -6.84
N LEU A 269 20.04 -11.23 -7.88
CA LEU A 269 19.66 -9.82 -7.81
C LEU A 269 18.39 -9.62 -6.99
N ASP A 270 17.40 -10.52 -7.11
CA ASP A 270 16.22 -10.50 -6.24
C ASP A 270 16.63 -10.64 -4.77
N ILE A 271 17.57 -11.54 -4.48
CA ILE A 271 18.10 -11.75 -3.13
C ILE A 271 18.76 -10.48 -2.58
N GLU A 272 19.58 -9.78 -3.38
CA GLU A 272 20.19 -8.50 -2.97
C GLU A 272 19.12 -7.45 -2.65
N VAL A 273 18.05 -7.39 -3.45
CA VAL A 273 16.94 -6.47 -3.22
C VAL A 273 16.14 -6.83 -1.97
N ILE A 274 15.85 -8.12 -1.75
CA ILE A 274 15.19 -8.62 -0.54
C ILE A 274 16.01 -8.25 0.70
N ASP A 275 17.33 -8.44 0.65
CA ASP A 275 18.24 -8.10 1.74
C ASP A 275 18.27 -6.58 2.00
N ALA A 276 18.26 -5.76 0.94
CA ALA A 276 18.21 -4.31 1.06
C ALA A 276 16.87 -3.82 1.64
N VAL A 277 15.74 -4.37 1.19
CA VAL A 277 14.41 -4.05 1.73
C VAL A 277 14.31 -4.46 3.20
N ALA A 278 14.87 -5.61 3.59
CA ALA A 278 14.93 -6.00 5.00
C ALA A 278 15.74 -4.98 5.83
N GLY A 279 16.85 -4.49 5.30
CA GLY A 279 17.63 -3.40 5.92
C GLY A 279 16.86 -2.08 6.00
N LEU A 280 15.93 -1.81 5.07
CA LEU A 280 15.06 -0.63 5.13
C LEU A 280 14.04 -0.73 6.26
N LEU A 281 13.44 -1.90 6.43
CA LEU A 281 12.30 -2.12 7.32
C LEU A 281 12.71 -2.43 8.76
N LYS A 282 13.95 -2.90 8.98
CA LYS A 282 14.51 -2.97 10.33
C LYS A 282 14.71 -1.55 10.86
N ASN A 283 14.16 -1.29 12.05
CA ASN A 283 14.41 -0.04 12.77
C ASN A 283 15.92 0.19 12.88
N ALA A 284 16.35 1.42 12.62
CA ALA A 284 17.67 1.86 13.07
C ALA A 284 17.58 2.03 14.59
N ASP A 285 18.16 1.09 15.35
CA ASP A 285 18.40 1.24 16.78
C ASP A 285 19.18 2.53 17.11
#